data_AF-A0A6L3X732-F1
#
_entry.id   AF-A0A6L3X732-F1
#
_cell.length_a   1.000
_cell.length_b   1.000
_cell.length_c   1.000
_cell.angle_alpha   90.00
_cell.angle_beta   90.00
_cell.angle_gamma   90.00
#
_symmetry.space_group_name_H-M   'P 1'
#
loop_
_entity.id
_entity.type
_entity.pdbx_description
1 polymer ?
#
loop_
_entity_poly.entity_id
_entity_poly.type
_entity_poly.pdbx_seq_one_letter_code
_entity_poly.pdbx_strand_id
1 'polypeptide(L)'
;IESGVITRIYTSGMRGRLADAISHGLMDEPVQIHSHGGRVKLLQDGELNIDVAFLGVPCSDEFGNANGSHGKSCCGSLGYAMVDAHFARKVVLLTEALVPFPNMPASLVQDQVDYIVQVESVGDPAKISVGAARVTSNPRELMIARYAADVIEHSGYFKPGFS
;
A
#
# COMPACT_ATOMS: atom_id res chain seq x y z
N ILE A 1 -11.87 5.75 17.11
CA ILE A 1 -13.17 5.04 17.01
C ILE A 1 -14.00 5.36 18.24
N GLU A 2 -13.53 4.99 19.45
CA GLU A 2 -14.20 5.31 20.72
C GLU A 2 -14.52 6.80 20.91
N SER A 3 -13.62 7.69 20.45
CA SER A 3 -13.83 9.15 20.49
C SER A 3 -14.74 9.71 19.39
N GLY A 4 -15.29 8.86 18.51
CA GLY A 4 -16.12 9.28 17.37
C GLY A 4 -15.35 9.81 16.16
N VAL A 5 -14.01 9.90 16.20
CA VAL A 5 -13.19 10.42 15.09
C VAL A 5 -13.27 9.54 13.82
N ILE A 6 -13.43 8.22 14.00
CA ILE A 6 -13.54 7.25 12.90
C ILE A 6 -14.85 6.51 13.09
N THR A 7 -15.78 6.69 12.14
CA THR A 7 -17.12 6.08 12.16
C THR A 7 -17.28 4.98 11.12
N ARG A 8 -16.45 4.97 10.06
CA ARG A 8 -16.47 3.98 8.97
C ARG A 8 -15.06 3.57 8.58
N ILE A 9 -14.89 2.31 8.20
CA ILE A 9 -13.60 1.78 7.72
C ILE A 9 -13.84 0.96 6.45
N TYR A 10 -13.02 1.23 5.44
CA TYR A 10 -12.86 0.44 4.23
C TYR A 10 -11.42 -0.08 4.20
N THR A 11 -11.23 -1.40 4.09
CA THR A 11 -9.87 -1.99 4.09
C THR A 11 -9.82 -3.32 3.36
N SER A 12 -8.61 -3.73 2.94
CA SER A 12 -8.38 -5.10 2.44
C SER A 12 -8.17 -6.14 3.53
N GLY A 13 -7.74 -5.70 4.70
CA GLY A 13 -7.47 -6.60 5.81
C GLY A 13 -7.29 -5.84 7.11
N MET A 14 -7.48 -6.57 8.19
CA MET A 14 -7.33 -6.07 9.56
C MET A 14 -6.64 -7.14 10.39
N ARG A 15 -5.74 -6.74 11.28
CA ARG A 15 -4.93 -7.65 12.10
C ARG A 15 -4.74 -7.10 13.51
N GLY A 16 -4.33 -7.99 14.41
CA GLY A 16 -3.95 -7.64 15.78
C GLY A 16 -5.10 -7.05 16.58
N ARG A 17 -4.76 -6.16 17.52
CA ARG A 17 -5.71 -5.59 18.50
C ARG A 17 -6.92 -4.89 17.86
N LEU A 18 -6.73 -4.25 16.70
CA LEU A 18 -7.85 -3.59 16.01
C LEU A 18 -8.86 -4.61 15.48
N ALA A 19 -8.40 -5.70 14.85
CA ALA A 19 -9.29 -6.77 14.37
C ALA A 19 -10.06 -7.41 15.53
N ASP A 20 -9.37 -7.64 16.64
CA ASP A 20 -9.97 -8.21 17.85
C ASP A 20 -11.05 -7.29 18.42
N ALA A 21 -10.74 -6.01 18.61
CA ALA A 21 -11.72 -5.05 19.14
C ALA A 21 -12.93 -4.87 18.20
N ILE A 22 -12.72 -4.79 16.89
CA ILE A 22 -13.81 -4.74 15.90
C ILE A 22 -14.68 -6.01 15.97
N SER A 23 -14.07 -7.18 16.12
CA SER A 23 -14.80 -8.46 16.25
C SER A 23 -15.63 -8.51 17.54
N HIS A 24 -15.23 -7.76 18.56
CA HIS A 24 -15.97 -7.58 19.82
C HIS A 24 -16.96 -6.39 19.80
N GLY A 25 -17.22 -5.80 18.64
CA GLY A 25 -18.26 -4.77 18.48
C GLY A 25 -17.79 -3.34 18.75
N LEU A 26 -16.51 -3.03 18.58
CA LEU A 26 -15.99 -1.65 18.74
C LEU A 26 -16.66 -0.62 17.79
N MET A 27 -17.25 -1.06 16.68
CA MET A 27 -17.90 -0.17 15.70
C MET A 27 -19.35 -0.56 15.47
N ASP A 28 -20.23 0.45 15.45
CA ASP A 28 -21.64 0.29 15.12
C ASP A 28 -21.84 -0.06 13.64
N GLU A 29 -21.09 0.61 12.75
CA GLU A 29 -21.12 0.29 11.33
C GLU A 29 -20.15 -0.84 10.98
N PRO A 30 -20.61 -1.88 10.25
CA PRO A 30 -19.74 -2.95 9.80
C PRO A 30 -18.59 -2.43 8.95
N VAL A 31 -17.39 -2.94 9.21
CA VAL A 31 -16.20 -2.66 8.39
C VAL A 31 -16.40 -3.25 7.00
N GLN A 32 -16.17 -2.44 5.96
CA GLN A 32 -16.24 -2.89 4.58
C GLN A 32 -14.91 -3.49 4.15
N ILE A 33 -14.90 -4.79 3.88
CA ILE A 33 -13.70 -5.51 3.44
C ILE A 33 -13.74 -5.71 1.93
N HIS A 34 -12.67 -5.30 1.24
CA HIS A 34 -12.58 -5.39 -0.21
C HIS A 34 -11.22 -5.93 -0.68
N SER A 35 -11.17 -6.63 -1.82
CA SER A 35 -9.89 -7.00 -2.42
C SER A 35 -9.12 -5.76 -2.92
N HIS A 36 -7.85 -5.92 -3.30
CA HIS A 36 -7.07 -4.83 -3.90
C HIS A 36 -7.73 -4.28 -5.17
N GLY A 37 -8.17 -5.16 -6.08
CA GLY A 37 -8.91 -4.74 -7.28
C GLY A 37 -10.32 -4.21 -6.95
N GLY A 38 -10.99 -4.79 -5.95
CA GLY A 38 -12.30 -4.34 -5.49
C GLY A 38 -12.29 -2.88 -5.01
N ARG A 39 -11.22 -2.47 -4.32
CA ARG A 39 -11.04 -1.07 -3.91
C ARG A 39 -11.05 -0.10 -5.10
N VAL A 40 -10.29 -0.42 -6.15
CA VAL A 40 -10.21 0.42 -7.35
C VAL A 40 -11.58 0.55 -8.01
N LYS A 41 -12.31 -0.57 -8.08
CA LYS A 41 -13.68 -0.57 -8.59
C LYS A 41 -14.61 0.33 -7.77
N LEU A 42 -14.57 0.26 -6.44
CA LEU A 42 -15.38 1.14 -5.56
C LEU A 42 -15.10 2.63 -5.80
N LEU A 43 -13.84 2.99 -6.06
CA LEU A 43 -13.44 4.35 -6.40
C LEU A 43 -13.98 4.78 -7.78
N GLN A 44 -13.85 3.89 -8.78
CA GLN A 44 -14.33 4.16 -10.14
C GLN A 44 -15.85 4.28 -10.23
N ASP A 45 -16.57 3.45 -9.48
CA ASP A 45 -18.03 3.44 -9.44
C ASP A 45 -18.59 4.60 -8.58
N GLY A 46 -17.74 5.32 -7.84
CA GLY A 46 -18.13 6.43 -6.98
C GLY A 46 -18.79 6.02 -5.66
N GLU A 47 -18.78 4.72 -5.31
CA GLU A 47 -19.25 4.23 -4.01
C GLU A 47 -18.29 4.66 -2.89
N LEU A 48 -16.99 4.68 -3.19
CA LEU A 48 -15.96 5.24 -2.32
C LEU A 48 -15.40 6.51 -2.97
N ASN A 49 -15.39 7.61 -2.24
CA ASN A 49 -14.83 8.88 -2.71
C ASN A 49 -13.79 9.35 -1.71
N ILE A 50 -12.57 9.62 -2.17
CA ILE A 50 -11.48 10.11 -1.32
C ILE A 50 -11.50 11.64 -1.36
N ASP A 51 -11.91 12.27 -0.25
CA ASP A 51 -11.83 13.74 -0.11
C ASP A 51 -10.38 14.21 -0.07
N VAL A 52 -9.56 13.57 0.78
CA VAL A 52 -8.15 13.90 0.96
C VAL A 52 -7.33 12.61 1.11
N ALA A 53 -6.29 12.46 0.30
CA ALA A 53 -5.30 11.40 0.42
C ALA A 53 -4.04 11.91 1.15
N PHE A 54 -3.70 11.26 2.26
CA PHE A 54 -2.45 11.50 2.98
C PHE A 54 -1.46 10.38 2.64
N LEU A 55 -0.48 10.69 1.78
CA LEU A 55 0.43 9.70 1.21
C LEU A 55 1.85 9.91 1.76
N GLY A 56 2.33 8.96 2.55
CA GLY A 56 3.71 8.95 3.03
C GLY A 56 4.67 8.52 1.93
N VAL A 57 5.68 9.33 1.66
CA VAL A 57 6.74 9.06 0.68
C VAL A 57 8.12 9.29 1.30
N PRO A 58 9.14 8.50 0.95
CA PRO A 58 10.49 8.69 1.50
C PRO A 58 11.20 9.92 0.93
N CYS A 59 10.84 10.36 -0.29
CA CYS A 59 11.32 11.61 -0.86
C CYS A 59 10.31 12.22 -1.85
N SER A 60 10.37 13.54 -1.98
CA SER A 60 9.62 14.33 -2.97
C SER A 60 10.43 15.57 -3.32
N ASP A 61 10.30 16.11 -4.53
CA ASP A 61 10.67 17.51 -4.76
C ASP A 61 9.56 18.47 -4.28
N GLU A 62 9.81 19.78 -4.36
CA GLU A 62 8.88 20.84 -3.96
C GLU A 62 7.63 20.93 -4.85
N PHE A 63 7.59 20.23 -5.98
CA PHE A 63 6.45 20.20 -6.90
C PHE A 63 5.62 18.91 -6.79
N GLY A 64 6.08 17.91 -6.02
CA GLY A 64 5.31 16.71 -5.72
C GLY A 64 5.73 15.49 -6.54
N ASN A 65 6.82 15.57 -7.30
CA ASN A 65 7.36 14.36 -7.93
C ASN A 65 8.01 13.50 -6.83
N ALA A 66 7.46 12.31 -6.61
CA ALA A 66 7.85 11.44 -5.50
C ALA A 66 8.02 9.98 -5.94
N ASN A 67 8.89 9.25 -5.24
CA ASN A 67 9.11 7.82 -5.45
C ASN A 67 9.40 7.10 -4.13
N GLY A 68 9.21 5.79 -4.14
CA GLY A 68 9.53 4.90 -3.01
C GLY A 68 10.94 4.30 -3.06
N SER A 69 11.74 4.61 -4.08
CA SER A 69 13.07 4.00 -4.30
C SER A 69 14.22 4.80 -3.70
N HIS A 70 14.05 6.10 -3.47
CA HIS A 70 15.05 6.99 -2.88
C HIS A 70 14.58 7.57 -1.54
N GLY A 71 15.52 8.06 -0.72
CA GLY A 71 15.24 8.60 0.61
C GLY A 71 15.66 7.63 1.71
N LYS A 72 15.04 7.75 2.90
CA LYS A 72 15.40 6.92 4.07
C LYS A 72 14.49 5.68 4.16
N SER A 73 13.18 5.88 4.19
CA SER A 73 12.17 4.81 4.28
C SER A 73 11.79 4.24 2.90
N CYS A 74 12.77 3.76 2.11
CA CYS A 74 12.55 3.27 0.74
C CYS A 74 11.69 1.99 0.69
N CYS A 75 10.37 2.15 0.53
CA CYS A 75 9.41 1.05 0.43
C CYS A 75 9.32 0.39 -0.96
N GLY A 76 9.99 0.95 -1.96
CA GLY A 76 9.96 0.46 -3.34
C GLY A 76 8.70 0.91 -4.08
N SER A 77 7.81 -0.03 -4.41
CA SER A 77 6.63 0.25 -5.23
C SER A 77 5.58 1.08 -4.47
N LEU A 78 5.05 2.12 -5.13
CA LEU A 78 3.97 2.97 -4.62
C LEU A 78 2.61 2.67 -5.28
N GLY A 79 2.42 1.47 -5.86
CA GLY A 79 1.25 1.16 -6.70
C GLY A 79 -0.12 1.44 -6.07
N TYR A 80 -0.29 1.25 -4.76
CA TYR A 80 -1.54 1.61 -4.08
C TYR A 80 -1.72 3.13 -3.93
N ALA A 81 -0.65 3.86 -3.59
CA ALA A 81 -0.69 5.31 -3.45
C ALA A 81 -0.94 6.00 -4.80
N MET A 82 -0.49 5.41 -5.91
CA MET A 82 -0.78 5.92 -7.26
C MET A 82 -2.28 5.95 -7.57
N VAL A 83 -3.05 4.97 -7.06
CA VAL A 83 -4.51 4.96 -7.21
C VAL A 83 -5.12 6.12 -6.42
N ASP A 84 -4.65 6.35 -5.20
CA ASP A 84 -5.17 7.42 -4.33
C ASP A 84 -4.86 8.79 -4.92
N ALA A 85 -3.65 8.99 -5.42
CA ALA A 85 -3.25 10.23 -6.09
C ALA A 85 -4.08 10.51 -7.35
N HIS A 86 -4.56 9.45 -8.03
CA HIS A 86 -5.40 9.59 -9.21
C HIS A 86 -6.87 9.93 -8.88
N PHE A 87 -7.44 9.32 -7.84
CA PHE A 87 -8.88 9.42 -7.53
C PHE A 87 -9.22 10.44 -6.44
N ALA A 88 -8.27 10.85 -5.59
CA ALA A 88 -8.54 11.78 -4.52
C ALA A 88 -8.80 13.20 -5.03
N ARG A 89 -9.72 13.91 -4.37
CA ARG A 89 -9.97 15.32 -4.69
C ARG A 89 -8.82 16.23 -4.26
N LYS A 90 -8.11 15.83 -3.20
CA LYS A 90 -6.90 16.49 -2.70
C LYS A 90 -5.84 15.49 -2.28
N VAL A 91 -4.60 15.77 -2.62
CA VAL A 91 -3.45 14.93 -2.31
C VAL A 91 -2.42 15.69 -1.50
N VAL A 92 -2.11 15.16 -0.32
CA VAL A 92 -1.09 15.67 0.59
C VAL A 92 0.02 14.64 0.71
N LEU A 93 1.22 15.00 0.25
CA LEU A 93 2.41 14.20 0.47
C LEU A 93 3.00 14.53 1.84
N LEU A 94 3.31 13.48 2.60
CA LEU A 94 4.15 13.55 3.79
C LEU A 94 5.52 12.99 3.39
N THR A 95 6.55 13.82 3.32
CA THR A 95 7.88 13.42 2.84
C THR A 95 8.94 13.50 3.93
N GLU A 96 9.85 12.54 3.99
CA GLU A 96 11.00 12.60 4.92
C GLU A 96 12.11 13.52 4.41
N ALA A 97 12.21 13.68 3.09
CA ALA A 97 13.26 14.44 2.43
C ALA A 97 12.69 15.22 1.24
N LEU A 98 12.99 16.52 1.23
CA LEU A 98 12.86 17.34 0.03
C LEU A 98 14.14 17.19 -0.81
N VAL A 99 13.98 16.89 -2.09
CA VAL A 99 15.08 16.73 -3.05
C VAL A 99 15.00 17.77 -4.17
N PRO A 100 16.10 18.08 -4.87
CA PRO A 100 16.09 19.04 -5.96
C PRO A 100 15.15 18.61 -7.10
N PHE A 101 14.49 19.59 -7.71
CA PHE A 101 13.64 19.37 -8.88
C PHE A 101 14.48 19.16 -10.16
N PRO A 102 14.07 18.25 -11.07
CA PRO A 102 12.97 17.29 -10.92
C PRO A 102 13.41 16.01 -10.20
N ASN A 103 12.61 15.53 -9.25
CA ASN A 103 12.84 14.23 -8.62
C ASN A 103 12.43 13.09 -9.57
N MET A 104 13.39 12.25 -9.95
CA MET A 104 13.16 11.15 -10.89
C MET A 104 13.76 9.82 -10.37
N PRO A 105 13.10 8.68 -10.64
CA PRO A 105 11.81 8.53 -11.31
C PRO A 105 10.65 9.07 -10.45
N ALA A 106 9.54 9.46 -11.07
CA ALA A 106 8.36 9.95 -10.38
C ALA A 106 7.24 8.89 -10.46
N SER A 107 6.95 8.23 -9.33
CA SER A 107 5.80 7.31 -9.21
C SER A 107 4.51 8.08 -8.94
N LEU A 108 4.60 9.15 -8.16
CA LEU A 108 3.59 10.20 -8.05
C LEU A 108 4.16 11.42 -8.74
N VAL A 109 3.35 12.07 -9.56
CA VAL A 109 3.78 13.18 -10.43
C VAL A 109 3.15 14.49 -9.97
N GLN A 110 3.83 15.60 -10.23
CA GLN A 110 3.49 16.94 -9.73
C GLN A 110 2.07 17.44 -10.05
N ASP A 111 1.43 16.94 -11.11
CA ASP A 111 0.07 17.32 -11.49
C ASP A 111 -1.01 16.57 -10.69
N GLN A 112 -0.62 15.59 -9.87
CA GLN A 112 -1.48 14.84 -8.96
C GLN A 112 -1.41 15.34 -7.51
N VAL A 113 -0.51 16.26 -7.19
CA VAL A 113 -0.18 16.64 -5.80
C VAL A 113 -0.57 18.09 -5.52
N ASP A 114 -1.33 18.32 -4.44
CA ASP A 114 -1.72 19.66 -4.02
C ASP A 114 -0.79 20.25 -2.95
N TYR A 115 -0.34 19.43 -2.01
CA TYR A 115 0.44 19.88 -0.85
C TYR A 115 1.56 18.90 -0.51
N ILE A 116 2.67 19.45 -0.03
CA ILE A 116 3.84 18.67 0.41
C ILE A 116 4.22 19.16 1.81
N VAL A 117 4.34 18.24 2.74
CA VAL A 117 4.74 18.52 4.13
C VAL A 117 5.93 17.64 4.46
N GLN A 118 7.04 18.28 4.84
CA GLN A 118 8.18 17.53 5.36
C GLN A 118 7.91 17.07 6.79
N VAL A 119 8.15 15.79 7.06
CA VAL A 119 8.04 15.15 8.37
C VAL A 119 9.35 14.47 8.73
N GLU A 120 9.55 14.17 10.02
CA GLU A 120 10.78 13.53 10.49
C GLU A 120 10.93 12.09 9.95
N SER A 121 9.84 11.34 9.96
CA SER A 121 9.77 9.96 9.47
C SER A 121 8.37 9.58 9.01
N VAL A 122 8.27 8.79 7.94
CA VAL A 122 7.02 8.15 7.46
C VAL A 122 7.00 6.65 7.73
N GLY A 123 8.10 6.07 8.20
CA GLY A 123 8.23 4.63 8.39
C GLY A 123 9.37 4.22 9.31
N ASP A 124 9.65 2.92 9.35
CA ASP A 124 10.78 2.34 10.07
C ASP A 124 11.74 1.71 9.04
N PRO A 125 12.80 2.41 8.60
CA PRO A 125 13.74 1.91 7.59
C PRO A 125 14.34 0.55 7.94
N ALA A 126 14.54 0.26 9.25
CA ALA A 126 15.12 -0.99 9.71
C ALA A 126 14.18 -2.20 9.47
N LYS A 127 12.86 -1.95 9.36
CA LYS A 127 11.86 -2.99 9.07
C LYS A 127 11.49 -3.11 7.59
N ILE A 128 11.83 -2.12 6.78
CA ILE A 128 11.54 -2.12 5.34
C ILE A 128 12.58 -2.94 4.57
N SER A 129 13.85 -2.83 4.97
CA SER A 129 14.98 -3.48 4.30
C SER A 129 15.34 -4.87 4.89
N VAL A 130 14.41 -5.48 5.62
CA VAL A 130 14.60 -6.86 6.11
C VAL A 130 14.52 -7.74 4.86
N GLY A 131 15.70 -8.14 4.35
CA GLY A 131 15.87 -8.78 3.04
C GLY A 131 14.97 -9.99 2.78
N ALA A 132 15.04 -10.52 1.55
CA ALA A 132 14.16 -11.59 1.07
C ALA A 132 13.82 -12.63 2.15
N ALA A 133 12.53 -12.81 2.42
CA ALA A 133 12.05 -13.77 3.41
C ALA A 133 12.73 -15.12 3.15
N ARG A 134 13.41 -15.67 4.17
CA ARG A 134 14.14 -16.94 4.04
C ARG A 134 13.14 -18.04 3.67
N VAL A 135 13.52 -18.89 2.73
CA VAL A 135 12.77 -20.09 2.38
C VAL A 135 12.54 -20.92 3.64
N THR A 136 11.31 -21.39 3.84
CA THR A 136 10.93 -22.18 5.01
C THR A 136 11.77 -23.45 5.14
N SER A 137 12.14 -23.80 6.36
CA SER A 137 12.78 -25.08 6.68
C SER A 137 11.77 -26.14 7.17
N ASN A 138 10.48 -25.79 7.25
CA ASN A 138 9.44 -26.70 7.71
C ASN A 138 9.19 -27.78 6.64
N PRO A 139 9.46 -29.08 6.92
CA PRO A 139 9.34 -30.14 5.93
C PRO A 139 7.92 -30.29 5.39
N ARG A 140 6.89 -29.94 6.18
CA ARG A 140 5.50 -29.94 5.73
C ARG A 140 5.23 -28.88 4.68
N GLU A 141 5.70 -27.66 4.90
CA GLU A 141 5.54 -26.56 3.95
C GLU A 141 6.34 -26.82 2.66
N LEU A 142 7.53 -27.41 2.79
CA LEU A 142 8.34 -27.83 1.64
C LEU A 142 7.65 -28.93 0.82
N MET A 143 6.99 -29.89 1.46
CA MET A 143 6.19 -30.91 0.75
C MET A 143 5.04 -30.27 -0.02
N ILE A 144 4.31 -29.33 0.59
CA ILE A 144 3.23 -28.59 -0.07
C ILE A 144 3.78 -27.78 -1.25
N ALA A 145 4.93 -27.13 -1.09
CA ALA A 145 5.56 -26.36 -2.17
C ALA A 145 5.96 -27.25 -3.36
N ARG A 146 6.46 -28.48 -3.11
CA ARG A 146 6.76 -29.46 -4.17
C ARG A 146 5.49 -29.86 -4.93
N TYR A 147 4.43 -30.24 -4.21
CA TYR A 147 3.17 -30.58 -4.86
C TYR A 147 2.56 -29.42 -5.64
N ALA A 148 2.68 -28.18 -5.15
CA ALA A 148 2.25 -27.00 -5.90
C ALA A 148 3.05 -26.82 -7.20
N ALA A 149 4.37 -27.04 -7.16
CA ALA A 149 5.22 -26.99 -8.34
C ALA A 149 4.86 -28.09 -9.36
N ASP A 150 4.64 -29.32 -8.91
CA ASP A 150 4.22 -30.45 -9.77
C ASP A 150 2.89 -30.14 -10.48
N VAL A 151 1.93 -29.53 -9.76
CA VAL A 151 0.66 -29.09 -10.35
C VAL A 151 0.87 -28.00 -11.40
N ILE A 152 1.75 -27.03 -11.14
CA ILE A 152 2.07 -25.96 -12.11
C ILE A 152 2.68 -26.57 -13.37
N GLU A 153 3.69 -27.43 -13.24
CA GLU A 153 4.37 -28.10 -14.36
C GLU A 153 3.37 -28.89 -15.23
N HIS A 154 2.45 -29.61 -14.61
CA HIS A 154 1.48 -30.44 -15.29
C HIS A 154 0.14 -29.76 -15.58
N SER A 155 0.01 -28.45 -15.32
CA SER A 155 -1.22 -27.68 -15.55
C SER A 155 -1.58 -27.49 -17.04
N GLY A 156 -0.63 -27.73 -17.95
CA GLY A 156 -0.76 -27.40 -19.37
C GLY A 156 -0.43 -25.94 -19.72
N TYR A 157 -0.16 -25.10 -18.71
CA TYR A 157 0.25 -23.69 -18.87
C TYR A 157 1.75 -23.47 -18.70
N PHE A 158 2.50 -24.44 -18.16
CA PHE A 158 3.95 -24.35 -18.00
C PHE A 158 4.67 -24.48 -19.35
N LYS A 159 4.77 -23.35 -20.04
CA LYS A 159 5.35 -23.20 -21.38
C LYS A 159 6.24 -21.95 -21.41
N PRO A 160 7.20 -21.84 -22.35
CA PRO A 160 8.01 -20.63 -22.46
C PRO A 160 7.15 -19.36 -22.53
N GLY A 161 7.38 -18.42 -21.60
CA GLY A 161 6.62 -17.16 -21.50
C GLY A 161 5.40 -17.19 -20.57
N PHE A 162 5.19 -18.24 -19.78
CA PHE A 162 4.15 -18.24 -18.74
C PHE A 162 4.41 -17.19 -17.65
N SER A 163 3.34 -16.67 -17.05
CA SER A 163 3.34 -15.72 -15.92
C SER A 163 2.27 -16.08 -14.92
#